data_AF-A0A9D8QS63-F1
#
_entry.id   AF-A0A9D8QS63-F1
#
_cell.length_a   1.000
_cell.length_b   1.000
_cell.length_c   1.000
_cell.angle_alpha   90.00
_cell.angle_beta   90.00
_cell.angle_gamma   90.00
#
_symmetry.space_group_name_H-M   'P 1'
#
loop_
_entity.id
_entity.type
_entity.pdbx_description
1 polymer ?
#
loop_
_entity_poly.entity_id
_entity_poly.type
_entity_poly.pdbx_seq_one_letter_code
_entity_poly.pdbx_strand_id
1 'polypeptide(L)'
;MRKILLSILLLLMAGVQIAQAQAVILKLSDNRTVIYGVEEVDSILFSSEMNYAGGYEYVDLDLPSGTLWATCNVGASSPENHGDYFAWGETETKELFDWSTYKLLNEEETSWTQINKYTIADSQTEGCWYNGTSFIGDNRTRLLPADDAATANWGSQWKMPSKAQFEELINSDYTTTEWTTLKGVEGYKITSKNNNKSIFLPAAGEYYGSYLDESLGAYWSSELSSDHTNRATYLSFKSNNIYLTSFNRTLGHSIRPVRSLPESVDLGLPSGTLWATYNIGASSPDDFGTSFAWGETEPYEHHFSVKYKYYSDGKYTKYNNEDGLTELLEEDDAATVNWGSKWQTPSWTQFAELFNKDYTTKTISEIDGTIGCKITSNLNGNSIFLPATGYDYKEGSYGSYWSRSLDTDDSSCEQAIYLFFDVDDSSYVTPYILRTTGLPVRPVRKK
;
A
#
# COMPACT_ATOMS: atom_id res chain seq x y z
N MET A 1 69.68 -40.77 -56.55
CA MET A 1 68.60 -41.06 -55.58
C MET A 1 67.48 -40.05 -55.80
N ARG A 2 66.24 -40.55 -55.92
CA ARG A 2 65.01 -39.80 -56.25
C ARG A 2 64.36 -39.26 -54.97
N LYS A 3 63.91 -37.99 -55.07
CA LYS A 3 62.66 -37.38 -54.55
C LYS A 3 62.45 -37.27 -53.03
N ILE A 4 61.89 -36.14 -52.60
CA ILE A 4 60.46 -35.99 -52.22
C ILE A 4 60.14 -34.50 -51.97
N LEU A 5 59.04 -34.01 -52.54
CA LEU A 5 58.36 -32.75 -52.19
C LEU A 5 57.68 -32.91 -50.82
N LEU A 6 57.70 -31.87 -49.98
CA LEU A 6 56.70 -31.73 -48.91
C LEU A 6 56.15 -30.31 -48.86
N SER A 7 54.85 -30.23 -49.09
CA SER A 7 53.98 -29.06 -49.00
C SER A 7 53.79 -28.62 -47.55
N ILE A 8 53.89 -27.32 -47.27
CA ILE A 8 53.60 -26.73 -45.96
C ILE A 8 52.09 -26.46 -45.88
N LEU A 9 51.40 -27.16 -44.96
CA LEU A 9 50.02 -26.92 -44.59
C LEU A 9 50.01 -25.88 -43.45
N LEU A 10 49.51 -24.67 -43.71
CA LEU A 10 49.24 -23.67 -42.66
C LEU A 10 47.93 -24.05 -41.95
N LEU A 11 48.00 -24.50 -40.70
CA LEU A 11 46.85 -24.62 -39.80
C LEU A 11 46.67 -23.28 -39.07
N LEU A 12 45.61 -22.53 -39.42
CA LEU A 12 45.06 -21.46 -38.59
C LEU A 12 44.42 -22.08 -37.34
N MET A 13 45.07 -21.94 -36.18
CA MET A 13 44.38 -22.12 -34.90
C MET A 13 43.64 -20.84 -34.55
N ALA A 14 42.31 -20.86 -34.69
CA ALA A 14 41.42 -19.89 -34.08
C ALA A 14 41.46 -20.10 -32.56
N GLY A 15 41.98 -19.11 -31.83
CA GLY A 15 41.86 -19.09 -30.37
C GLY A 15 40.41 -18.81 -29.99
N VAL A 16 39.73 -19.80 -29.42
CA VAL A 16 38.46 -19.59 -28.73
C VAL A 16 38.80 -18.94 -27.40
N GLN A 17 38.47 -17.64 -27.25
CA GLN A 17 38.39 -17.02 -25.93
C GLN A 17 37.19 -17.65 -25.21
N ILE A 18 37.46 -18.52 -24.23
CA ILE A 18 36.45 -18.97 -23.29
C ILE A 18 36.18 -17.76 -22.39
N ALA A 19 34.99 -17.17 -22.52
CA ALA A 19 34.52 -16.13 -21.59
C ALA A 19 34.57 -16.71 -20.17
N GLN A 20 35.29 -16.04 -19.28
CA GLN A 20 35.38 -16.43 -17.88
C GLN A 20 33.99 -16.21 -17.27
N ALA A 21 33.28 -17.29 -16.94
CA ALA A 21 31.95 -17.22 -16.33
C ALA A 21 32.04 -16.39 -15.04
N GLN A 22 31.32 -15.28 -15.02
CA GLN A 22 31.20 -14.42 -13.84
C GLN A 22 30.06 -14.95 -12.98
N ALA A 23 30.20 -14.84 -11.67
CA ALA A 23 29.21 -15.33 -10.72
C ALA A 23 28.99 -14.29 -9.62
N VAL A 24 27.76 -14.24 -9.12
CA VAL A 24 27.39 -13.50 -7.91
C VAL A 24 27.59 -14.45 -6.72
N ILE A 25 28.39 -14.03 -5.74
CA ILE A 25 28.72 -14.84 -4.56
C ILE A 25 28.18 -14.12 -3.33
N LEU A 26 27.18 -14.71 -2.67
CA LEU A 26 26.63 -14.24 -1.39
C LEU A 26 27.23 -15.08 -0.25
N LYS A 27 27.93 -14.42 0.68
CA LYS A 27 28.41 -15.04 1.92
C LYS A 27 27.46 -14.68 3.06
N LEU A 28 26.80 -15.70 3.60
CA LEU A 28 25.81 -15.54 4.67
C LEU A 28 26.50 -15.53 6.04
N SER A 29 25.84 -14.93 7.03
CA SER A 29 26.35 -14.78 8.42
C SER A 29 26.55 -16.13 9.13
N ASP A 30 25.90 -17.19 8.66
CA ASP A 30 26.08 -18.56 9.12
C ASP A 30 27.19 -19.33 8.36
N ASN A 31 28.05 -18.61 7.62
CA ASN A 31 29.12 -19.11 6.77
C ASN A 31 28.67 -19.94 5.55
N ARG A 32 27.38 -20.01 5.25
CA ARG A 32 26.94 -20.56 3.95
C ARG A 32 27.33 -19.62 2.83
N THR A 33 27.61 -20.21 1.66
CA THR A 33 27.85 -19.46 0.43
C THR A 33 26.79 -19.85 -0.58
N VAL A 34 26.10 -18.85 -1.13
CA VAL A 34 25.18 -19.01 -2.26
C VAL A 34 25.84 -18.41 -3.49
N ILE A 35 25.82 -19.15 -4.60
CA ILE A 35 26.47 -18.75 -5.84
C ILE A 35 25.43 -18.80 -6.95
N TYR A 36 25.30 -17.72 -7.69
CA TYR A 36 24.47 -17.62 -8.89
C TYR A 36 25.35 -17.30 -10.10
N GLY A 37 25.05 -17.87 -11.26
CA GLY A 37 25.65 -17.42 -12.52
C GLY A 37 25.23 -15.97 -12.79
N VAL A 38 26.11 -15.12 -13.34
CA VAL A 38 25.74 -13.71 -13.58
C VAL A 38 24.56 -13.59 -14.56
N GLU A 39 24.46 -14.54 -15.49
CA GLU A 39 23.35 -14.70 -16.43
C GLU A 39 22.03 -15.12 -15.79
N GLU A 40 22.06 -15.62 -14.56
CA GLU A 40 20.87 -16.03 -13.78
C GLU A 40 20.35 -14.89 -12.90
N VAL A 41 21.14 -13.82 -12.72
CA VAL A 41 20.84 -12.72 -11.81
C VAL A 41 20.39 -11.49 -12.59
N ASP A 42 19.10 -11.19 -12.53
CA ASP A 42 18.51 -9.97 -13.10
C ASP A 42 18.85 -8.73 -12.24
N SER A 43 18.69 -8.84 -10.92
CA SER A 43 19.06 -7.78 -9.97
C SER A 43 19.40 -8.35 -8.58
N ILE A 44 20.17 -7.58 -7.81
CA ILE A 44 20.43 -7.83 -6.39
C ILE A 44 19.84 -6.64 -5.63
N LEU A 45 18.76 -6.88 -4.90
CA LEU A 45 18.09 -5.87 -4.09
C LEU A 45 18.27 -6.20 -2.62
N PHE A 46 18.54 -5.18 -1.81
CA PHE A 46 18.61 -5.32 -0.36
C PHE A 46 17.25 -4.93 0.25
N SER A 47 16.84 -5.59 1.35
CA SER A 47 15.52 -5.37 1.94
C SER A 47 15.26 -3.92 2.37
N SER A 48 16.30 -3.13 2.61
CA SER A 48 16.21 -1.70 2.89
C SER A 48 15.80 -0.83 1.68
N GLU A 49 15.77 -1.40 0.47
CA GLU A 49 15.39 -0.71 -0.77
C GLU A 49 14.00 -1.10 -1.29
N MET A 50 13.42 -2.18 -0.75
CA MET A 50 12.08 -2.65 -1.09
C MET A 50 11.10 -2.17 -0.03
N ASN A 51 10.02 -1.54 -0.47
CA ASN A 51 9.00 -1.08 0.46
C ASN A 51 7.86 -2.09 0.51
N TYR A 52 7.50 -2.55 1.71
CA TYR A 52 6.44 -3.54 1.92
C TYR A 52 5.31 -2.96 2.77
N ALA A 53 4.09 -3.40 2.50
CA ALA A 53 2.93 -3.10 3.32
C ALA A 53 1.96 -4.28 3.32
N GLY A 54 1.73 -4.86 4.49
CA GLY A 54 0.92 -6.08 4.62
C GLY A 54 1.46 -7.25 3.79
N GLY A 55 2.79 -7.37 3.64
CA GLY A 55 3.44 -8.43 2.86
C GLY A 55 3.56 -8.17 1.35
N TYR A 56 3.04 -7.06 0.84
CA TYR A 56 3.10 -6.72 -0.58
C TYR A 56 4.04 -5.56 -0.86
N GLU A 57 4.86 -5.70 -1.91
CA GLU A 57 5.79 -4.66 -2.33
C GLU A 57 5.08 -3.53 -3.07
N TYR A 58 5.51 -2.29 -2.84
CA TYR A 58 5.03 -1.10 -3.53
C TYR A 58 6.15 -0.16 -3.95
N VAL A 59 5.82 0.67 -4.94
CA VAL A 59 6.65 1.76 -5.44
C VAL A 59 5.95 3.08 -5.17
N ASP A 60 6.66 3.96 -4.46
CA ASP A 60 6.34 5.39 -4.44
C ASP A 60 6.90 6.03 -5.72
N LEU A 61 6.02 6.38 -6.66
CA LEU A 61 6.40 7.09 -7.88
C LEU A 61 6.56 8.61 -7.64
N ASP A 62 6.38 9.11 -6.41
CA ASP A 62 6.41 10.53 -6.03
C ASP A 62 5.49 11.37 -6.95
N LEU A 63 4.31 10.81 -7.26
CA LEU A 63 3.25 11.51 -7.99
C LEU A 63 2.54 12.52 -7.06
N PRO A 64 1.94 13.59 -7.59
CA PRO A 64 1.29 14.62 -6.78
C PRO A 64 0.28 14.11 -5.76
N SER A 65 -0.48 13.06 -6.09
CA SER A 65 -1.46 12.45 -5.19
C SER A 65 -0.84 11.74 -3.97
N GLY A 66 0.47 11.45 -4.01
CA GLY A 66 1.13 10.60 -3.01
C GLY A 66 0.66 9.14 -3.05
N THR A 67 0.00 8.72 -4.15
CA THR A 67 -0.44 7.34 -4.33
C THR A 67 0.76 6.41 -4.45
N LEU A 68 0.73 5.33 -3.67
CA LEU A 68 1.71 4.26 -3.70
C LEU A 68 1.14 3.09 -4.52
N TRP A 69 1.91 2.60 -5.49
CA TRP A 69 1.47 1.59 -6.45
C TRP A 69 2.08 0.23 -6.13
N ALA A 70 1.27 -0.83 -6.10
CA ALA A 70 1.79 -2.19 -5.97
C ALA A 70 2.71 -2.57 -7.12
N THR A 71 3.75 -3.38 -6.84
CA THR A 71 4.62 -3.92 -7.91
C THR A 71 3.97 -5.07 -8.68
N CYS A 72 2.92 -5.70 -8.13
CA CYS A 72 2.22 -6.83 -8.74
C CYS A 72 0.71 -6.59 -8.83
N ASN A 73 0.04 -7.33 -9.73
CA ASN A 73 -1.43 -7.43 -9.73
C ASN A 73 -1.91 -8.29 -8.55
N VAL A 74 -3.17 -8.15 -8.14
CA VAL A 74 -3.80 -9.13 -7.23
C VAL A 74 -3.65 -10.54 -7.84
N GLY A 75 -3.24 -11.52 -7.03
CA GLY A 75 -2.98 -12.89 -7.49
C GLY A 75 -1.62 -13.13 -8.17
N ALA A 76 -0.85 -12.08 -8.48
CA ALA A 76 0.48 -12.21 -9.08
C ALA A 76 1.59 -12.26 -8.02
N SER A 77 2.58 -13.14 -8.23
CA SER A 77 3.79 -13.23 -7.41
C SER A 77 4.97 -12.43 -7.97
N SER A 78 4.85 -11.84 -9.16
CA SER A 78 5.89 -11.08 -9.83
C SER A 78 5.30 -10.02 -10.76
N PRO A 79 5.97 -8.88 -11.01
CA PRO A 79 5.41 -7.74 -11.74
C PRO A 79 4.92 -8.04 -13.15
N GLU A 80 5.56 -8.99 -13.84
CA GLU A 80 5.24 -9.44 -15.19
C GLU A 80 4.03 -10.39 -15.25
N ASN A 81 3.65 -11.03 -14.12
CA ASN A 81 2.53 -11.97 -14.11
C ASN A 81 1.20 -11.22 -14.18
N HIS A 82 0.24 -11.79 -14.93
CA HIS A 82 -1.06 -11.16 -15.16
C HIS A 82 -1.93 -11.08 -13.90
N GLY A 83 -1.72 -12.00 -12.96
CA GLY A 83 -2.53 -12.10 -11.74
C GLY A 83 -3.93 -12.65 -12.02
N ASP A 84 -4.82 -12.38 -11.09
CA ASP A 84 -6.21 -12.82 -11.12
C ASP A 84 -7.10 -11.80 -11.85
N TYR A 85 -8.26 -12.27 -12.29
CA TYR A 85 -9.25 -11.49 -13.02
C TYR A 85 -10.55 -11.41 -12.23
N PHE A 86 -11.13 -10.21 -12.21
CA PHE A 86 -12.33 -9.92 -11.43
C PHE A 86 -13.35 -9.20 -12.30
N ALA A 87 -14.63 -9.53 -12.11
CA ALA A 87 -15.71 -8.66 -12.59
C ALA A 87 -15.80 -7.45 -11.65
N TRP A 88 -16.21 -6.29 -12.17
CA TRP A 88 -16.23 -5.07 -11.39
C TRP A 88 -17.20 -5.18 -10.20
N GLY A 89 -16.71 -4.94 -8.99
CA GLY A 89 -17.48 -5.09 -7.75
C GLY A 89 -17.58 -6.53 -7.22
N GLU A 90 -16.84 -7.48 -7.80
CA GLU A 90 -16.67 -8.83 -7.25
C GLU A 90 -15.26 -9.01 -6.67
N THR A 91 -15.17 -9.74 -5.56
CA THR A 91 -13.93 -9.95 -4.80
C THR A 91 -13.30 -11.33 -5.01
N GLU A 92 -13.99 -12.23 -5.70
CA GLU A 92 -13.57 -13.59 -5.99
C GLU A 92 -13.42 -13.80 -7.49
N THR A 93 -12.49 -14.66 -7.89
CA THR A 93 -12.29 -15.06 -9.28
C THR A 93 -13.40 -15.98 -9.78
N LYS A 94 -13.60 -16.03 -11.09
CA LYS A 94 -14.54 -16.95 -11.75
C LYS A 94 -14.10 -17.31 -13.15
N GLU A 95 -14.73 -18.33 -13.72
CA GLU A 95 -14.41 -18.87 -15.05
C GLU A 95 -15.28 -18.29 -16.19
N LEU A 96 -16.37 -17.59 -15.84
CA LEU A 96 -17.32 -17.02 -16.79
C LEU A 96 -17.58 -15.56 -16.44
N PHE A 97 -17.26 -14.65 -17.35
CA PHE A 97 -17.35 -13.20 -17.19
C PHE A 97 -18.50 -12.62 -18.02
N ASP A 98 -19.73 -12.92 -17.59
CA ASP A 98 -20.96 -12.41 -18.21
C ASP A 98 -22.05 -12.13 -17.16
N TRP A 99 -23.22 -11.67 -17.62
CA TRP A 99 -24.34 -11.32 -16.75
C TRP A 99 -24.95 -12.52 -16.03
N SER A 100 -24.80 -13.75 -16.54
CA SER A 100 -25.39 -14.94 -15.91
C SER A 100 -24.71 -15.33 -14.59
N THR A 101 -23.49 -14.83 -14.36
CA THR A 101 -22.67 -15.10 -13.18
C THR A 101 -22.29 -13.82 -12.43
N TYR A 102 -22.94 -12.70 -12.74
CA TYR A 102 -22.62 -11.41 -12.13
C TYR A 102 -23.32 -11.26 -10.78
N LYS A 103 -22.54 -11.04 -9.71
CA LYS A 103 -23.06 -11.10 -8.32
C LYS A 103 -23.91 -9.88 -7.90
N LEU A 104 -23.80 -8.75 -8.61
CA LEU A 104 -24.51 -7.52 -8.26
C LEU A 104 -25.84 -7.36 -9.01
N LEU A 105 -26.50 -8.49 -9.28
CA LEU A 105 -27.87 -8.57 -9.81
C LEU A 105 -28.85 -8.94 -8.68
N ASN A 106 -30.14 -8.71 -8.91
CA ASN A 106 -31.20 -9.30 -8.09
C ASN A 106 -31.09 -10.84 -8.08
N GLU A 107 -31.55 -11.46 -6.99
CA GLU A 107 -31.48 -12.92 -6.84
C GLU A 107 -32.12 -13.64 -8.02
N GLU A 108 -31.45 -14.69 -8.52
CA GLU A 108 -31.88 -15.53 -9.65
C GLU A 108 -31.99 -14.83 -11.02
N GLU A 109 -31.54 -13.57 -11.14
CA GLU A 109 -31.55 -12.82 -12.40
C GLU A 109 -30.23 -12.91 -13.17
N THR A 110 -30.31 -12.72 -14.49
CA THR A 110 -29.15 -12.86 -15.41
C THR A 110 -29.05 -11.74 -16.46
N SER A 111 -29.82 -10.67 -16.27
CA SER A 111 -29.88 -9.52 -17.17
C SER A 111 -29.25 -8.28 -16.54
N TRP A 112 -28.56 -7.48 -17.36
CA TRP A 112 -28.04 -6.17 -16.94
C TRP A 112 -29.12 -5.21 -16.43
N THR A 113 -30.39 -5.42 -16.81
CA THR A 113 -31.52 -4.65 -16.30
C THR A 113 -31.83 -4.94 -14.83
N GLN A 114 -31.20 -5.94 -14.22
CA GLN A 114 -31.44 -6.37 -12.85
C GLN A 114 -30.32 -5.98 -11.88
N ILE A 115 -29.43 -5.07 -12.27
CA ILE A 115 -28.35 -4.56 -11.41
C ILE A 115 -28.95 -3.83 -10.21
N ASN A 116 -28.60 -4.29 -9.00
CA ASN A 116 -29.20 -3.81 -7.75
C ASN A 116 -28.25 -2.96 -6.88
N LYS A 117 -27.00 -2.78 -7.32
CA LYS A 117 -25.96 -2.07 -6.57
C LYS A 117 -25.06 -1.26 -7.50
N TYR A 118 -24.68 -0.07 -7.05
CA TYR A 118 -23.90 0.91 -7.80
C TYR A 118 -24.64 1.34 -9.07
N THR A 119 -25.72 2.08 -8.88
CA THR A 119 -26.66 2.50 -9.92
C THR A 119 -26.76 4.01 -9.97
N ILE A 120 -26.91 4.58 -11.15
CA ILE A 120 -27.03 6.03 -11.35
C ILE A 120 -28.26 6.35 -12.19
N ALA A 121 -28.70 7.60 -12.11
CA ALA A 121 -29.73 8.10 -13.00
C ALA A 121 -29.15 8.23 -14.43
N ASP A 122 -29.31 7.18 -15.23
CA ASP A 122 -28.92 7.10 -16.64
C ASP A 122 -30.15 7.08 -17.57
N SER A 123 -29.95 6.94 -18.89
CA SER A 123 -31.08 6.89 -19.83
C SER A 123 -31.77 5.52 -19.93
N GLN A 124 -31.40 4.53 -19.12
CA GLN A 124 -31.85 3.14 -19.23
C GLN A 124 -33.03 2.86 -18.28
N THR A 125 -34.18 3.47 -18.55
CA THR A 125 -35.37 3.41 -17.67
C THR A 125 -36.01 2.01 -17.55
N GLU A 126 -35.50 1.02 -18.28
CA GLU A 126 -35.91 -0.40 -18.18
C GLU A 126 -35.17 -1.17 -17.08
N GLY A 127 -34.13 -0.59 -16.49
CA GLY A 127 -33.42 -1.17 -15.35
C GLY A 127 -34.26 -1.14 -14.07
N CYS A 128 -34.03 -2.10 -13.17
CA CYS A 128 -34.71 -2.19 -11.88
C CYS A 128 -34.38 -1.03 -10.93
N TRP A 129 -33.37 -0.20 -11.25
CA TRP A 129 -33.09 1.08 -10.60
C TRP A 129 -34.06 2.20 -11.01
N TYR A 130 -35.08 1.89 -11.80
CA TYR A 130 -36.18 2.78 -12.17
C TYR A 130 -37.56 2.21 -11.80
N ASN A 131 -38.44 3.10 -11.34
CA ASN A 131 -39.88 2.86 -11.29
C ASN A 131 -40.56 3.79 -12.30
N GLY A 132 -40.81 3.27 -13.51
CA GLY A 132 -41.16 4.11 -14.66
C GLY A 132 -40.00 5.02 -15.03
N THR A 133 -40.19 6.33 -14.98
CA THR A 133 -39.11 7.32 -15.24
C THR A 133 -38.46 7.84 -13.96
N SER A 134 -38.94 7.41 -12.78
CA SER A 134 -38.40 7.85 -11.50
C SER A 134 -37.23 6.96 -11.09
N PHE A 135 -36.05 7.56 -10.95
CA PHE A 135 -34.86 6.87 -10.45
C PHE A 135 -35.04 6.49 -8.98
N ILE A 136 -34.77 5.23 -8.66
CA ILE A 136 -34.88 4.64 -7.31
C ILE A 136 -33.59 3.94 -6.86
N GLY A 137 -32.50 4.07 -7.64
CA GLY A 137 -31.21 3.48 -7.34
C GLY A 137 -30.45 4.15 -6.19
N ASP A 138 -29.30 3.60 -5.85
CA ASP A 138 -28.46 4.02 -4.71
C ASP A 138 -27.57 5.24 -4.98
N ASN A 139 -27.47 5.69 -6.23
CA ASN A 139 -26.61 6.79 -6.68
C ASN A 139 -25.13 6.63 -6.29
N ARG A 140 -24.65 5.38 -6.18
CA ARG A 140 -23.27 5.08 -5.80
C ARG A 140 -22.42 4.86 -7.05
N THR A 141 -21.34 5.61 -7.15
CA THR A 141 -20.41 5.57 -8.29
C THR A 141 -19.04 5.00 -7.94
N ARG A 142 -18.81 4.58 -6.69
CA ARG A 142 -17.53 4.06 -6.21
C ARG A 142 -17.74 2.81 -5.38
N LEU A 143 -16.83 1.86 -5.50
CA LEU A 143 -16.85 0.62 -4.73
C LEU A 143 -16.72 0.91 -3.22
N LEU A 144 -17.52 0.19 -2.45
CA LEU A 144 -17.31 0.03 -1.02
C LEU A 144 -16.18 -0.98 -0.76
N PRO A 145 -15.51 -0.93 0.41
CA PRO A 145 -14.46 -1.89 0.76
C PRO A 145 -14.85 -3.36 0.59
N ALA A 146 -16.12 -3.71 0.86
CA ALA A 146 -16.63 -5.08 0.73
C ALA A 146 -16.75 -5.58 -0.73
N ASP A 147 -16.71 -4.68 -1.71
CA ASP A 147 -16.79 -5.00 -3.14
C ASP A 147 -15.50 -4.62 -3.90
N ASP A 148 -14.47 -4.17 -3.17
CA ASP A 148 -13.15 -3.84 -3.72
C ASP A 148 -12.26 -5.09 -3.65
N ALA A 149 -11.93 -5.67 -4.80
CA ALA A 149 -11.14 -6.89 -4.85
C ALA A 149 -9.71 -6.72 -4.32
N ALA A 150 -9.10 -5.54 -4.40
CA ALA A 150 -7.79 -5.32 -3.78
C ALA A 150 -7.91 -5.29 -2.26
N THR A 151 -8.92 -4.60 -1.72
CA THR A 151 -9.19 -4.59 -0.28
C THR A 151 -9.49 -5.99 0.25
N ALA A 152 -10.36 -6.73 -0.43
CA ALA A 152 -10.76 -8.06 0.02
C ALA A 152 -9.62 -9.08 0.00
N ASN A 153 -8.72 -8.99 -0.99
CA ASN A 153 -7.63 -9.97 -1.15
C ASN A 153 -6.36 -9.57 -0.40
N TRP A 154 -6.04 -8.27 -0.27
CA TRP A 154 -4.77 -7.78 0.29
C TRP A 154 -4.93 -6.97 1.59
N GLY A 155 -6.16 -6.75 2.05
CA GLY A 155 -6.50 -6.05 3.29
C GLY A 155 -6.82 -4.56 3.11
N SER A 156 -7.38 -3.95 4.16
CA SER A 156 -8.00 -2.60 4.17
C SER A 156 -7.10 -1.44 3.74
N GLN A 157 -5.78 -1.61 3.81
CA GLN A 157 -4.79 -0.63 3.37
C GLN A 157 -4.66 -0.57 1.84
N TRP A 158 -5.08 -1.61 1.11
CA TRP A 158 -5.00 -1.72 -0.34
C TRP A 158 -6.37 -1.52 -0.98
N LYS A 159 -6.42 -0.82 -2.10
CA LYS A 159 -7.65 -0.49 -2.83
C LYS A 159 -7.45 -0.62 -4.33
N MET A 160 -8.54 -0.83 -5.06
CA MET A 160 -8.56 -0.67 -6.51
C MET A 160 -8.30 0.81 -6.85
N PRO A 161 -7.50 1.11 -7.89
CA PRO A 161 -7.20 2.49 -8.26
C PRO A 161 -8.47 3.24 -8.65
N SER A 162 -8.59 4.48 -8.21
CA SER A 162 -9.59 5.40 -8.74
C SER A 162 -9.29 5.80 -10.18
N LYS A 163 -10.27 6.36 -10.88
CA LYS A 163 -10.07 6.93 -12.22
C LYS A 163 -8.99 8.02 -12.18
N ALA A 164 -9.04 8.91 -11.19
CA ALA A 164 -8.08 9.99 -11.03
C ALA A 164 -6.63 9.50 -10.82
N GLN A 165 -6.45 8.40 -10.09
CA GLN A 165 -5.12 7.79 -9.89
C GLN A 165 -4.57 7.22 -11.20
N PHE A 166 -5.39 6.58 -12.02
CA PHE A 166 -4.96 6.16 -13.36
C PHE A 166 -4.68 7.36 -14.27
N GLU A 167 -5.51 8.40 -14.25
CA GLU A 167 -5.28 9.63 -15.03
C GLU A 167 -3.93 10.25 -14.67
N GLU A 168 -3.59 10.32 -13.38
CA GLU A 168 -2.30 10.82 -12.91
C GLU A 168 -1.14 9.91 -13.34
N LEU A 169 -1.29 8.59 -13.21
CA LEU A 169 -0.26 7.61 -13.57
C LEU A 169 0.15 7.72 -15.05
N ILE A 170 -0.80 7.98 -15.94
CA ILE A 170 -0.56 8.09 -17.39
C ILE A 170 -0.38 9.54 -17.87
N ASN A 171 -0.38 10.51 -16.95
CA ASN A 171 -0.21 11.91 -17.30
C ASN A 171 1.23 12.19 -17.72
N SER A 172 1.40 12.67 -18.95
CA SER A 172 2.70 12.97 -19.54
C SER A 172 3.48 14.07 -18.82
N ASP A 173 2.88 14.86 -17.93
CA ASP A 173 3.58 15.83 -17.10
C ASP A 173 4.37 15.16 -15.97
N TYR A 174 3.87 14.05 -15.43
CA TYR A 174 4.44 13.36 -14.26
C TYR A 174 5.21 12.09 -14.60
N THR A 175 4.82 11.38 -15.66
CA THR A 175 5.42 10.09 -16.03
C THR A 175 5.87 10.03 -17.48
N THR A 176 6.72 9.04 -17.78
CA THR A 176 6.97 8.54 -19.13
C THR A 176 6.46 7.11 -19.25
N THR A 177 5.89 6.77 -20.40
CA THR A 177 5.40 5.42 -20.69
C THR A 177 6.22 4.82 -21.84
N GLU A 178 6.64 3.58 -21.68
CA GLU A 178 7.41 2.83 -22.67
C GLU A 178 6.80 1.43 -22.83
N TRP A 179 6.41 1.07 -24.05
CA TRP A 179 6.03 -0.32 -24.36
C TRP A 179 7.30 -1.17 -24.41
N THR A 180 7.36 -2.20 -23.59
CA THR A 180 8.56 -3.04 -23.44
C THR A 180 8.19 -4.48 -23.07
N THR A 181 9.21 -5.32 -22.96
CA THR A 181 9.07 -6.73 -22.58
C THR A 181 9.83 -6.98 -21.28
N LEU A 182 9.12 -7.40 -20.23
CA LEU A 182 9.70 -7.83 -18.97
C LEU A 182 9.60 -9.36 -18.88
N LYS A 183 10.75 -10.05 -18.90
CA LYS A 183 10.84 -11.53 -18.85
C LYS A 183 9.90 -12.27 -19.82
N GLY A 184 9.76 -11.73 -21.03
CA GLY A 184 8.94 -12.32 -22.09
C GLY A 184 7.47 -11.88 -22.11
N VAL A 185 7.02 -11.10 -21.13
CA VAL A 185 5.66 -10.52 -21.11
C VAL A 185 5.71 -9.08 -21.61
N GLU A 186 4.88 -8.76 -22.60
CA GLU A 186 4.75 -7.39 -23.11
C GLU A 186 3.87 -6.53 -22.20
N GLY A 187 4.16 -5.24 -22.14
CA GLY A 187 3.38 -4.30 -21.33
C GLY A 187 4.01 -2.92 -21.28
N TYR A 188 3.45 -2.05 -20.43
CA TYR A 188 3.98 -0.71 -20.22
C TYR A 188 4.88 -0.64 -19.00
N LYS A 189 6.12 -0.19 -19.20
CA LYS A 189 6.94 0.38 -18.12
C LYS A 189 6.57 1.85 -17.97
N ILE A 190 6.09 2.22 -16.79
CA ILE A 190 5.70 3.60 -16.46
C ILE A 190 6.71 4.14 -15.45
N THR A 191 7.44 5.19 -15.82
CA THR A 191 8.54 5.75 -15.03
C THR A 191 8.20 7.16 -14.56
N SER A 192 8.37 7.42 -13.27
CA SER A 192 8.21 8.75 -12.69
C SER A 192 9.33 9.68 -13.15
N LYS A 193 8.97 10.91 -13.53
CA LYS A 193 9.95 11.97 -13.83
C LYS A 193 10.56 12.58 -12.57
N ASN A 194 9.92 12.44 -11.41
CA ASN A 194 10.37 13.06 -10.17
C ASN A 194 11.50 12.26 -9.50
N ASN A 195 11.40 10.93 -9.50
CA ASN A 195 12.34 10.06 -8.78
C ASN A 195 12.94 8.91 -9.62
N ASN A 196 12.60 8.82 -10.91
CA ASN A 196 13.03 7.76 -11.84
C ASN A 196 12.65 6.33 -11.43
N LYS A 197 11.83 6.13 -10.39
CA LYS A 197 11.25 4.82 -10.07
C LYS A 197 10.18 4.47 -11.10
N SER A 198 9.94 3.18 -11.29
CA SER A 198 8.99 2.70 -12.29
C SER A 198 8.17 1.53 -11.81
N ILE A 199 6.98 1.36 -12.37
CA ILE A 199 6.19 0.13 -12.31
C ILE A 199 6.04 -0.47 -13.70
N PHE A 200 5.76 -1.77 -13.77
CA PHE A 200 5.42 -2.47 -15.00
C PHE A 200 3.97 -2.94 -14.95
N LEU A 201 3.18 -2.58 -15.97
CA LEU A 201 1.82 -3.08 -16.18
C LEU A 201 1.84 -4.06 -17.35
N PRO A 202 1.75 -5.39 -17.10
CA PRO A 202 1.68 -6.37 -18.19
C PRO A 202 0.40 -6.17 -19.01
N ALA A 203 0.45 -6.47 -20.29
CA ALA A 203 -0.71 -6.58 -21.17
C ALA A 203 -1.51 -7.84 -20.81
N ALA A 204 -2.15 -7.80 -19.64
CA ALA A 204 -2.78 -8.96 -19.01
C ALA A 204 -4.05 -9.47 -19.74
N GLY A 205 -4.52 -8.76 -20.75
CA GLY A 205 -5.73 -9.08 -21.47
C GLY A 205 -7.03 -8.76 -20.73
N GLU A 206 -8.14 -9.18 -21.33
CA GLU A 206 -9.48 -9.10 -20.75
C GLU A 206 -10.31 -10.35 -21.03
N TYR A 207 -11.15 -10.75 -20.08
CA TYR A 207 -12.14 -11.80 -20.28
C TYR A 207 -13.49 -11.24 -20.72
N TYR A 208 -14.04 -11.82 -21.78
CA TYR A 208 -15.44 -11.69 -22.18
C TYR A 208 -16.09 -13.07 -22.23
N GLY A 209 -17.01 -13.35 -21.31
CA GLY A 209 -17.46 -14.73 -21.07
C GLY A 209 -16.27 -15.58 -20.60
N SER A 210 -15.98 -16.68 -21.30
CA SER A 210 -14.82 -17.53 -21.02
C SER A 210 -13.63 -17.29 -21.97
N TYR A 211 -13.72 -16.30 -22.86
CA TYR A 211 -12.66 -15.97 -23.82
C TYR A 211 -11.74 -14.89 -23.26
N LEU A 212 -10.43 -15.17 -23.24
CA LEU A 212 -9.38 -14.22 -22.91
C LEU A 212 -8.83 -13.56 -24.19
N ASP A 213 -8.96 -12.24 -24.30
CA ASP A 213 -8.27 -11.44 -25.32
C ASP A 213 -6.93 -10.96 -24.75
N GLU A 214 -5.83 -11.61 -25.15
CA GLU A 214 -4.46 -11.27 -24.74
C GLU A 214 -3.86 -10.09 -25.53
N SER A 215 -4.62 -9.42 -26.42
CA SER A 215 -4.10 -8.38 -27.32
C SER A 215 -4.03 -6.97 -26.72
N LEU A 216 -4.31 -6.82 -25.43
CA LEU A 216 -4.32 -5.55 -24.70
C LEU A 216 -3.95 -5.74 -23.22
N GLY A 217 -3.73 -4.65 -22.50
CA GLY A 217 -3.88 -4.62 -21.05
C GLY A 217 -5.19 -3.97 -20.65
N ALA A 218 -5.86 -4.54 -19.65
CA ALA A 218 -7.09 -4.00 -19.08
C ALA A 218 -7.09 -4.09 -17.56
N TYR A 219 -7.36 -2.97 -16.89
CA TYR A 219 -7.27 -2.84 -15.44
C TYR A 219 -8.44 -2.06 -14.86
N TRP A 220 -9.24 -2.69 -14.00
CA TRP A 220 -10.39 -2.03 -13.39
C TRP A 220 -9.99 -0.82 -12.54
N SER A 221 -10.75 0.27 -12.65
CA SER A 221 -10.78 1.30 -11.62
C SER A 221 -11.93 1.04 -10.64
N SER A 222 -11.89 1.69 -9.47
CA SER A 222 -12.95 1.63 -8.46
C SER A 222 -14.19 2.47 -8.79
N GLU A 223 -14.26 3.06 -9.98
CA GLU A 223 -15.33 3.99 -10.36
C GLU A 223 -16.26 3.43 -11.45
N LEU A 224 -17.57 3.57 -11.21
CA LEU A 224 -18.62 3.33 -12.19
C LEU A 224 -18.44 4.29 -13.38
N SER A 225 -18.96 3.91 -14.55
CA SER A 225 -19.10 4.88 -15.64
C SER A 225 -20.03 6.03 -15.22
N SER A 226 -19.73 7.24 -15.68
CA SER A 226 -20.55 8.42 -15.38
C SER A 226 -21.87 8.47 -16.16
N ASP A 227 -22.04 7.61 -17.16
CA ASP A 227 -23.14 7.68 -18.13
C ASP A 227 -24.04 6.43 -18.18
N HIS A 228 -23.59 5.28 -17.66
CA HIS A 228 -24.33 4.01 -17.71
C HIS A 228 -24.10 3.16 -16.45
N THR A 229 -25.19 2.71 -15.83
CA THR A 229 -25.19 1.81 -14.67
C THR A 229 -24.53 0.45 -14.93
N ASN A 230 -24.64 -0.05 -16.16
CA ASN A 230 -24.08 -1.36 -16.53
C ASN A 230 -22.60 -1.32 -16.92
N ARG A 231 -21.93 -0.15 -16.82
CA ARG A 231 -20.52 0.02 -17.17
C ARG A 231 -19.68 0.53 -16.02
N ALA A 232 -18.42 0.11 -15.98
CA ALA A 232 -17.41 0.64 -15.07
C ALA A 232 -16.20 1.13 -15.85
N THR A 233 -15.44 2.02 -15.21
CA THR A 233 -14.24 2.62 -15.79
C THR A 233 -13.03 1.70 -15.61
N TYR A 234 -12.20 1.59 -16.63
CA TYR A 234 -10.95 0.82 -16.60
C TYR A 234 -9.87 1.48 -17.44
N LEU A 235 -8.61 1.22 -17.10
CA LEU A 235 -7.45 1.58 -17.92
C LEU A 235 -7.29 0.50 -19.00
N SER A 236 -7.26 0.93 -20.27
CA SER A 236 -7.04 0.06 -21.43
C SER A 236 -5.81 0.50 -22.19
N PHE A 237 -5.04 -0.45 -22.70
CA PHE A 237 -3.87 -0.12 -23.51
C PHE A 237 -3.46 -1.20 -24.52
N LYS A 238 -2.86 -0.75 -25.62
CA LYS A 238 -2.05 -1.54 -26.56
C LYS A 238 -0.72 -0.83 -26.80
N SER A 239 0.18 -1.40 -27.58
CA SER A 239 1.54 -0.87 -27.77
C SER A 239 1.63 0.59 -28.26
N ASN A 240 0.57 1.10 -28.90
CA ASN A 240 0.50 2.46 -29.43
C ASN A 240 -0.45 3.40 -28.67
N ASN A 241 -1.16 2.94 -27.64
CA ASN A 241 -2.14 3.77 -26.93
C ASN A 241 -2.41 3.28 -25.49
N ILE A 242 -2.59 4.24 -24.58
CA ILE A 242 -2.99 3.99 -23.19
C ILE A 242 -3.99 5.07 -22.77
N TYR A 243 -5.16 4.66 -22.29
CA TYR A 243 -6.25 5.59 -21.95
C TYR A 243 -7.29 4.94 -21.04
N LEU A 244 -8.10 5.76 -20.37
CA LEU A 244 -9.25 5.30 -19.60
C LEU A 244 -10.49 5.23 -20.50
N THR A 245 -11.26 4.16 -20.34
CA THR A 245 -12.55 3.98 -21.01
C THR A 245 -13.52 3.26 -20.08
N SER A 246 -14.72 2.94 -20.55
CA SER A 246 -15.70 2.20 -19.77
C SER A 246 -16.41 1.14 -20.60
N PHE A 247 -16.71 0.00 -19.98
CA PHE A 247 -17.45 -1.08 -20.62
C PHE A 247 -18.16 -1.94 -19.57
N ASN A 248 -18.83 -3.01 -20.02
CA ASN A 248 -19.63 -3.90 -19.19
C ASN A 248 -18.88 -4.32 -17.91
N ARG A 249 -19.52 -4.12 -16.76
CA ARG A 249 -19.01 -4.49 -15.44
C ARG A 249 -18.72 -5.98 -15.27
N THR A 250 -19.22 -6.82 -16.19
CA THR A 250 -19.04 -8.26 -16.15
C THR A 250 -17.70 -8.72 -16.69
N LEU A 251 -16.96 -7.88 -17.43
CA LEU A 251 -15.66 -8.27 -17.98
C LEU A 251 -14.66 -8.61 -16.87
N GLY A 252 -13.80 -9.59 -17.15
CA GLY A 252 -12.72 -9.94 -16.24
C GLY A 252 -11.48 -9.11 -16.57
N HIS A 253 -11.13 -8.19 -15.69
CA HIS A 253 -9.90 -7.40 -15.80
C HIS A 253 -9.01 -7.64 -14.58
N SER A 254 -7.72 -7.42 -14.77
CA SER A 254 -6.76 -7.45 -13.67
C SER A 254 -6.92 -6.24 -12.77
N ILE A 255 -6.38 -6.34 -11.56
CA ILE A 255 -6.34 -5.22 -10.61
C ILE A 255 -4.89 -4.97 -10.25
N ARG A 256 -4.46 -3.72 -10.41
CA ARG A 256 -3.18 -3.21 -9.91
C ARG A 256 -3.45 -2.44 -8.61
N PRO A 257 -3.24 -3.01 -7.42
CA PRO A 257 -3.61 -2.34 -6.18
C PRO A 257 -2.83 -1.04 -5.99
N VAL A 258 -3.51 -0.08 -5.36
CA VAL A 258 -2.90 1.14 -4.85
C VAL A 258 -3.18 1.27 -3.37
N ARG A 259 -2.41 2.12 -2.72
CA ARG A 259 -2.74 2.63 -1.41
C ARG A 259 -2.47 4.12 -1.36
N SER A 260 -3.44 4.84 -0.82
CA SER A 260 -3.30 6.27 -0.58
C SER A 260 -2.68 6.46 0.78
N LEU A 261 -1.71 7.37 0.87
CA LEU A 261 -1.28 7.87 2.16
C LEU A 261 -2.42 8.68 2.79
N PRO A 262 -2.56 8.68 4.12
CA PRO A 262 -3.55 9.50 4.79
C PRO A 262 -3.38 10.97 4.47
N GLU A 263 -4.50 11.68 4.46
CA GLU A 263 -4.46 13.13 4.54
C GLU A 263 -3.80 13.58 5.85
N SER A 264 -3.15 14.74 5.79
CA SER A 264 -2.60 15.39 6.97
C SER A 264 -3.42 16.62 7.31
N VAL A 265 -3.78 16.79 8.58
CA VAL A 265 -4.50 17.94 9.12
C VAL A 265 -3.50 18.94 9.70
N ASP A 266 -3.54 20.17 9.19
CA ASP A 266 -2.88 21.30 9.83
C ASP A 266 -3.77 21.84 10.96
N LEU A 267 -3.37 21.64 12.21
CA LEU A 267 -4.05 22.18 13.38
C LEU A 267 -3.62 23.64 13.69
N GLY A 268 -2.75 24.24 12.88
CA GLY A 268 -2.26 25.60 13.08
C GLY A 268 -1.36 25.75 14.31
N LEU A 269 -0.87 24.63 14.87
CA LEU A 269 -0.05 24.63 16.07
C LEU A 269 1.30 25.33 15.82
N PRO A 270 1.92 25.94 16.85
CA PRO A 270 3.19 26.66 16.69
C PRO A 270 4.31 25.86 16.01
N SER A 271 4.39 24.55 16.27
CA SER A 271 5.36 23.67 15.60
C SER A 271 5.14 23.57 14.09
N GLY A 272 3.94 23.88 13.59
CA GLY A 272 3.47 23.63 12.23
C GLY A 272 3.45 22.14 11.87
N THR A 273 3.31 21.27 12.86
CA THR A 273 3.17 19.82 12.67
C THR A 273 1.85 19.52 11.97
N LEU A 274 1.90 18.72 10.90
CA LEU A 274 0.72 18.20 10.22
C LEU A 274 0.45 16.78 10.71
N TRP A 275 -0.76 16.52 11.21
CA TRP A 275 -1.14 15.25 11.84
C TRP A 275 -1.90 14.34 10.88
N ALA A 276 -1.58 13.05 10.84
CA ALA A 276 -2.36 12.09 10.06
C ALA A 276 -3.82 11.99 10.55
N THR A 277 -4.74 11.76 9.62
CA THR A 277 -6.17 11.57 9.93
C THR A 277 -6.50 10.23 10.61
N TYR A 278 -5.65 9.21 10.47
CA TYR A 278 -5.81 7.88 11.10
C TYR A 278 -4.47 7.25 11.49
N ASN A 279 -4.49 6.10 12.15
CA ASN A 279 -3.28 5.36 12.59
C ASN A 279 -2.65 4.58 11.44
N ILE A 280 -1.39 4.15 11.59
CA ILE A 280 -0.79 3.18 10.65
C ILE A 280 -1.64 1.92 10.60
N GLY A 281 -1.95 1.43 9.40
CA GLY A 281 -2.77 0.23 9.18
C GLY A 281 -4.28 0.46 9.34
N ALA A 282 -4.72 1.65 9.76
CA ALA A 282 -6.13 2.02 9.82
C ALA A 282 -6.63 2.47 8.44
N SER A 283 -7.92 2.27 8.20
CA SER A 283 -8.61 2.69 6.97
C SER A 283 -9.53 3.91 7.13
N SER A 284 -9.79 4.29 8.38
CA SER A 284 -10.60 5.45 8.80
C SER A 284 -10.12 5.99 10.15
N PRO A 285 -10.51 7.21 10.56
CA PRO A 285 -10.09 7.79 11.85
C PRO A 285 -10.46 6.95 13.08
N ASP A 286 -11.56 6.21 13.00
CA ASP A 286 -12.15 5.35 14.03
C ASP A 286 -11.59 3.92 14.06
N ASP A 287 -10.82 3.52 13.05
CA ASP A 287 -10.11 2.26 13.02
C ASP A 287 -8.84 2.37 13.88
N PHE A 288 -8.64 1.40 14.78
CA PHE A 288 -7.49 1.36 15.70
C PHE A 288 -6.16 1.21 14.97
N GLY A 289 -6.18 0.62 13.78
CA GLY A 289 -4.98 0.33 12.99
C GLY A 289 -4.11 -0.76 13.57
N THR A 290 -2.88 -0.82 13.08
CA THR A 290 -1.86 -1.81 13.43
C THR A 290 -1.05 -1.34 14.63
N SER A 291 -0.75 -2.28 15.54
CA SER A 291 0.18 -2.06 16.64
C SER A 291 1.59 -2.48 16.27
N PHE A 292 2.57 -1.77 16.82
CA PHE A 292 4.00 -2.00 16.61
C PHE A 292 4.67 -2.07 17.98
N ALA A 293 5.68 -2.93 18.14
CA ALA A 293 6.64 -2.73 19.23
C ALA A 293 7.56 -1.54 18.88
N TRP A 294 8.09 -0.86 19.89
CA TRP A 294 8.85 0.37 19.67
C TRP A 294 10.08 0.10 18.81
N GLY A 295 10.24 0.83 17.71
CA GLY A 295 11.32 0.63 16.76
C GLY A 295 11.15 -0.55 15.80
N GLU A 296 10.09 -1.36 15.92
CA GLU A 296 9.68 -2.33 14.90
C GLU A 296 8.86 -1.65 13.80
N THR A 297 8.99 -2.16 12.58
CA THR A 297 8.32 -1.62 11.40
C THR A 297 7.29 -2.57 10.81
N GLU A 298 7.29 -3.82 11.29
CA GLU A 298 6.31 -4.86 10.97
C GLU A 298 5.25 -4.94 12.08
N PRO A 299 4.01 -5.41 11.75
CA PRO A 299 2.96 -5.59 12.72
C PRO A 299 3.39 -6.43 13.93
N TYR A 300 2.99 -5.99 15.11
CA TYR A 300 3.23 -6.71 16.36
C TYR A 300 2.37 -7.98 16.43
N GLU A 301 3.00 -9.15 16.36
CA GLU A 301 2.35 -10.43 16.65
C GLU A 301 2.63 -10.83 18.11
N HIS A 302 1.58 -11.08 18.90
CA HIS A 302 1.61 -11.48 20.31
C HIS A 302 2.32 -12.83 20.54
N HIS A 303 3.64 -12.91 20.41
CA HIS A 303 4.42 -14.12 20.64
C HIS A 303 5.70 -13.83 21.44
N PHE A 304 5.51 -13.48 22.71
CA PHE A 304 6.53 -13.42 23.77
C PHE A 304 7.71 -12.45 23.54
N SER A 305 8.24 -11.88 24.63
CA SER A 305 9.41 -10.98 24.64
C SER A 305 10.70 -11.54 24.00
N VAL A 306 10.70 -12.79 23.55
CA VAL A 306 11.87 -13.53 23.07
C VAL A 306 12.24 -13.19 21.61
N LYS A 307 11.42 -12.41 20.89
CA LYS A 307 11.66 -12.07 19.46
C LYS A 307 11.75 -10.58 19.14
N TYR A 308 11.89 -9.69 20.12
CA TYR A 308 12.10 -8.27 19.83
C TYR A 308 13.44 -8.06 19.10
N LYS A 309 13.45 -7.40 17.93
CA LYS A 309 14.63 -7.37 17.05
C LYS A 309 15.87 -6.76 17.70
N TYR A 310 15.66 -5.88 18.68
CA TYR A 310 16.72 -5.21 19.42
C TYR A 310 17.04 -5.83 20.78
N TYR A 311 16.63 -7.07 21.04
CA TYR A 311 16.99 -7.79 22.26
C TYR A 311 17.64 -9.13 21.96
N SER A 312 18.85 -9.35 22.45
CA SER A 312 19.60 -10.58 22.26
C SER A 312 20.57 -10.81 23.42
N ASP A 313 20.78 -12.07 23.81
CA ASP A 313 21.70 -12.46 24.89
C ASP A 313 21.49 -11.69 26.21
N GLY A 314 20.23 -11.39 26.54
CA GLY A 314 19.85 -10.71 27.78
C GLY A 314 20.10 -9.20 27.79
N LYS A 315 20.39 -8.58 26.63
CA LYS A 315 20.64 -7.14 26.52
C LYS A 315 20.05 -6.52 25.25
N TYR A 316 19.85 -5.20 25.29
CA TYR A 316 19.43 -4.43 24.12
C TYR A 316 20.61 -4.14 23.18
N THR A 317 20.42 -4.36 21.88
CA THR A 317 21.48 -4.23 20.87
C THR A 317 21.44 -2.90 20.10
N LYS A 318 20.34 -2.13 20.17
CA LYS A 318 20.17 -0.79 19.58
C LYS A 318 19.28 0.09 20.46
N TYR A 319 19.54 1.40 20.46
CA TYR A 319 18.96 2.38 21.37
C TYR A 319 19.28 2.01 22.81
N ASN A 320 20.57 2.05 23.12
CA ASN A 320 21.12 1.64 24.41
C ASN A 320 22.21 2.63 24.87
N ASN A 321 22.72 2.42 26.09
CA ASN A 321 23.75 3.29 26.65
C ASN A 321 25.08 3.30 25.86
N GLU A 322 25.33 2.29 25.01
CA GLU A 322 26.56 2.20 24.20
C GLU A 322 26.47 3.04 22.91
N ASP A 323 25.31 3.05 22.23
CA ASP A 323 25.11 3.82 21.00
C ASP A 323 24.62 5.26 21.24
N GLY A 324 24.01 5.53 22.40
CA GLY A 324 23.52 6.85 22.79
C GLY A 324 22.33 7.35 21.94
N LEU A 325 21.67 6.47 21.19
CA LEU A 325 20.52 6.81 20.37
C LEU A 325 19.26 6.91 21.25
N THR A 326 18.62 8.09 21.24
CA THR A 326 17.44 8.37 22.08
C THR A 326 16.15 8.61 21.30
N GLU A 327 16.22 8.59 19.97
CA GLU A 327 15.04 8.65 19.10
C GLU A 327 15.16 7.69 17.92
N LEU A 328 14.03 7.21 17.42
CA LEU A 328 13.97 6.30 16.26
C LEU A 328 14.67 6.86 15.03
N LEU A 329 15.60 6.09 14.46
CA LEU A 329 16.14 6.33 13.13
C LEU A 329 15.07 6.02 12.07
N GLU A 330 15.24 6.57 10.85
CA GLU A 330 14.23 6.43 9.80
C GLU A 330 13.94 4.97 9.43
N GLU A 331 14.95 4.11 9.46
CA GLU A 331 14.80 2.68 9.19
C GLU A 331 14.07 1.89 10.31
N ASP A 332 13.86 2.51 11.46
CA ASP A 332 13.16 1.92 12.62
C ASP A 332 11.85 2.61 12.96
N ASP A 333 11.54 3.71 12.28
CA ASP A 333 10.32 4.45 12.50
C ASP A 333 9.20 3.81 11.68
N ALA A 334 8.24 3.20 12.38
CA ALA A 334 7.12 2.50 11.74
C ALA A 334 6.37 3.40 10.74
N ALA A 335 6.21 4.70 11.03
CA ALA A 335 5.56 5.62 10.12
C ALA A 335 6.42 5.92 8.89
N THR A 336 7.71 6.18 9.07
CA THR A 336 8.63 6.41 7.96
C THR A 336 8.68 5.20 7.03
N VAL A 337 8.77 3.98 7.56
CA VAL A 337 8.86 2.77 6.74
C VAL A 337 7.52 2.45 6.06
N ASN A 338 6.40 2.53 6.77
CA ASN A 338 5.10 2.13 6.20
C ASN A 338 4.50 3.19 5.26
N TRP A 339 4.73 4.48 5.53
CA TRP A 339 4.12 5.61 4.82
C TRP A 339 5.12 6.50 4.06
N GLY A 340 6.42 6.21 4.13
CA GLY A 340 7.47 6.91 3.40
C GLY A 340 8.15 8.03 4.20
N SER A 341 9.30 8.51 3.70
CA SER A 341 10.22 9.43 4.39
C SER A 341 9.62 10.78 4.80
N LYS A 342 8.50 11.18 4.19
CA LYS A 342 7.74 12.38 4.54
C LYS A 342 6.94 12.21 5.85
N TRP A 343 6.79 11.00 6.38
CA TRP A 343 6.08 10.69 7.61
C TRP A 343 7.02 10.19 8.70
N GLN A 344 6.66 10.42 9.96
CA GLN A 344 7.39 9.91 11.13
C GLN A 344 6.44 9.68 12.31
N THR A 345 6.89 8.85 13.25
CA THR A 345 6.27 8.70 14.57
C THR A 345 6.44 10.02 15.32
N PRO A 346 5.40 10.56 15.98
CA PRO A 346 5.49 11.87 16.64
C PRO A 346 6.52 11.86 17.78
N SER A 347 7.21 12.96 17.99
CA SER A 347 7.98 13.16 19.21
C SER A 347 7.06 13.39 20.41
N TRP A 348 7.60 13.20 21.62
CA TRP A 348 6.87 13.60 22.83
C TRP A 348 6.51 15.09 22.82
N THR A 349 7.40 15.96 22.32
CA THR A 349 7.13 17.40 22.24
C THR A 349 5.94 17.73 21.34
N GLN A 350 5.74 16.98 20.26
CA GLN A 350 4.57 17.13 19.39
C GLN A 350 3.28 16.69 20.10
N PHE A 351 3.31 15.58 20.85
CA PHE A 351 2.16 15.20 21.68
C PHE A 351 1.85 16.22 22.78
N ALA A 352 2.87 16.72 23.47
CA ALA A 352 2.69 17.74 24.49
C ALA A 352 2.06 19.03 23.93
N GLU A 353 2.43 19.43 22.72
CA GLU A 353 1.80 20.56 22.02
C GLU A 353 0.36 20.25 21.61
N LEU A 354 0.09 19.04 21.09
CA LEU A 354 -1.25 18.59 20.67
C LEU A 354 -2.26 18.63 21.83
N PHE A 355 -1.83 18.39 23.07
CA PHE A 355 -2.69 18.44 24.26
C PHE A 355 -2.50 19.72 25.09
N ASN A 356 -1.83 20.74 24.56
CA ASN A 356 -1.71 22.02 25.24
C ASN A 356 -3.06 22.76 25.19
N LYS A 357 -3.63 23.04 26.37
CA LYS A 357 -4.94 23.69 26.54
C LYS A 357 -5.01 25.11 25.95
N ASP A 358 -3.87 25.78 25.77
CA ASP A 358 -3.82 27.09 25.11
C ASP A 358 -4.05 26.97 23.59
N TYR A 359 -3.73 25.81 22.99
CA TYR A 359 -3.79 25.58 21.55
C TYR A 359 -4.93 24.67 21.12
N THR A 360 -5.33 23.72 21.95
CA THR A 360 -6.34 22.72 21.59
C THR A 360 -7.36 22.49 22.70
N THR A 361 -8.52 21.98 22.28
CA THR A 361 -9.58 21.49 23.15
C THR A 361 -9.79 20.00 22.87
N LYS A 362 -9.75 19.18 23.93
CA LYS A 362 -10.06 17.75 23.90
C LYS A 362 -11.51 17.53 24.30
N THR A 363 -12.25 16.75 23.52
CA THR A 363 -13.61 16.28 23.86
C THR A 363 -13.74 14.80 23.57
N ILE A 364 -14.55 14.09 24.37
CA ILE A 364 -14.97 12.72 24.05
C ILE A 364 -15.79 12.75 22.76
N SER A 365 -15.57 11.78 21.89
CA SER A 365 -16.33 11.60 20.66
C SER A 365 -16.45 10.12 20.35
N GLU A 366 -17.49 9.76 19.62
CA GLU A 366 -17.70 8.42 19.09
C GLU A 366 -17.90 8.54 17.57
N ILE A 367 -17.20 7.70 16.81
CA ILE A 367 -17.33 7.60 15.35
C ILE A 367 -17.53 6.12 15.05
N ASP A 368 -18.64 5.78 14.39
CA ASP A 368 -19.00 4.41 13.99
C ASP A 368 -18.88 3.36 15.10
N GLY A 369 -19.20 3.74 16.35
CA GLY A 369 -19.15 2.86 17.53
C GLY A 369 -17.81 2.87 18.27
N THR A 370 -16.77 3.47 17.70
CA THR A 370 -15.46 3.62 18.36
C THR A 370 -15.41 4.88 19.21
N ILE A 371 -15.24 4.72 20.52
CA ILE A 371 -15.02 5.82 21.46
C ILE A 371 -13.57 6.32 21.35
N GLY A 372 -13.37 7.62 21.44
CA GLY A 372 -12.05 8.24 21.46
C GLY A 372 -12.09 9.72 21.80
N CYS A 373 -10.98 10.40 21.54
CA CYS A 373 -10.85 11.83 21.78
C CYS A 373 -10.80 12.60 20.47
N LYS A 374 -11.71 13.56 20.30
CA LYS A 374 -11.60 14.60 19.29
C LYS A 374 -10.74 15.74 19.84
N ILE A 375 -9.62 16.02 19.18
CA ILE A 375 -8.73 17.14 19.49
C ILE A 375 -9.01 18.23 18.46
N THR A 376 -9.51 19.38 18.93
CA THR A 376 -9.86 20.52 18.07
C THR A 376 -8.91 21.68 18.35
N SER A 377 -8.34 22.25 17.30
CA SER A 377 -7.50 23.45 17.40
C SER A 377 -8.33 24.67 17.76
N ASN A 378 -7.88 25.42 18.78
CA ASN A 378 -8.42 26.73 19.14
C ASN A 378 -7.94 27.82 18.16
N LEU A 379 -6.95 27.53 17.31
CA LEU A 379 -6.31 28.48 16.41
C LEU A 379 -6.99 28.55 15.04
N ASN A 380 -7.40 27.41 14.49
CA ASN A 380 -8.03 27.35 13.17
C ASN A 380 -9.31 26.51 13.11
N GLY A 381 -9.72 25.85 14.21
CA GLY A 381 -10.93 25.04 14.28
C GLY A 381 -10.83 23.65 13.63
N ASN A 382 -9.70 23.31 13.00
CA ASN A 382 -9.47 21.97 12.47
C ASN A 382 -9.34 20.96 13.61
N SER A 383 -9.64 19.69 13.33
CA SER A 383 -9.62 18.64 14.35
C SER A 383 -9.14 17.30 13.83
N ILE A 384 -8.59 16.49 14.74
CA ILE A 384 -8.30 15.07 14.52
C ILE A 384 -9.05 14.22 15.56
N PHE A 385 -9.26 12.94 15.26
CA PHE A 385 -9.81 11.95 16.19
C PHE A 385 -8.76 10.90 16.52
N LEU A 386 -8.57 10.63 17.81
CA LEU A 386 -7.70 9.58 18.34
C LEU A 386 -8.59 8.52 19.03
N PRO A 387 -8.77 7.33 18.45
CA PRO A 387 -9.47 6.22 19.08
C PRO A 387 -8.91 5.87 20.47
N ALA A 388 -9.78 5.44 21.38
CA ALA A 388 -9.39 4.85 22.66
C ALA A 388 -8.93 3.40 22.44
N THR A 389 -7.68 3.25 22.00
CA THR A 389 -7.08 1.98 21.54
C THR A 389 -6.87 0.94 22.64
N GLY A 390 -6.95 1.34 23.92
CA GLY A 390 -6.79 0.42 25.05
C GLY A 390 -5.36 -0.10 25.24
N TYR A 391 -5.26 -1.26 25.91
CA TYR A 391 -4.05 -2.05 26.11
C TYR A 391 -4.35 -3.50 25.69
N ASP A 392 -3.52 -4.12 24.85
CA ASP A 392 -3.69 -5.51 24.39
C ASP A 392 -5.16 -5.85 24.02
N TYR A 393 -5.75 -5.04 23.14
CA TYR A 393 -7.12 -5.21 22.59
C TYR A 393 -8.27 -5.17 23.62
N LYS A 394 -8.05 -4.62 24.82
CA LYS A 394 -9.16 -4.27 25.73
C LYS A 394 -9.64 -2.85 25.46
N GLU A 395 -10.67 -2.76 24.63
CA GLU A 395 -11.44 -1.54 24.39
C GLU A 395 -11.97 -0.96 25.70
N GLY A 396 -11.98 0.37 25.81
CA GLY A 396 -12.67 1.07 26.89
C GLY A 396 -11.80 2.09 27.62
N SER A 397 -12.22 3.35 27.49
CA SER A 397 -11.84 4.52 28.29
C SER A 397 -10.44 5.13 28.14
N TYR A 398 -9.47 4.55 27.42
CA TYR A 398 -8.16 5.19 27.25
C TYR A 398 -7.49 4.88 25.90
N GLY A 399 -6.61 5.78 25.44
CA GLY A 399 -5.80 5.62 24.24
C GLY A 399 -4.30 5.68 24.54
N SER A 400 -3.55 4.82 23.87
CA SER A 400 -2.09 4.67 24.03
C SER A 400 -1.40 4.72 22.66
N TYR A 401 -0.41 5.58 22.48
CA TYR A 401 0.25 5.81 21.18
C TYR A 401 1.75 5.97 21.33
N TRP A 402 2.53 5.31 20.48
CA TRP A 402 3.98 5.47 20.51
C TRP A 402 4.44 6.89 20.17
N SER A 403 5.42 7.38 20.93
CA SER A 403 6.30 8.45 20.48
C SER A 403 7.61 7.87 19.96
N ARG A 404 8.34 8.63 19.14
CA ARG A 404 9.68 8.23 18.66
C ARG A 404 10.78 8.32 19.72
N SER A 405 10.47 8.72 20.96
CA SER A 405 11.45 9.04 22.00
C SER A 405 11.65 7.87 22.97
N LEU A 406 12.91 7.52 23.26
CA LEU A 406 13.30 6.57 24.31
C LEU A 406 13.11 7.19 25.70
N ASP A 407 12.87 6.37 26.72
CA ASP A 407 13.01 6.80 28.11
C ASP A 407 14.49 6.86 28.48
N THR A 408 15.04 8.07 28.62
CA THR A 408 16.45 8.28 28.93
C THR A 408 16.77 8.15 30.42
N ASP A 409 15.76 8.14 31.30
CA ASP A 409 15.95 7.94 32.73
C ASP A 409 16.02 6.45 33.09
N ASP A 410 15.57 5.57 32.18
CA ASP A 410 15.69 4.12 32.31
C ASP A 410 17.09 3.62 31.94
N SER A 411 17.90 3.38 32.96
CA SER A 411 19.25 2.81 32.81
C SER A 411 19.27 1.41 32.14
N SER A 412 18.16 0.68 32.13
CA SER A 412 18.04 -0.64 31.48
C SER A 412 17.70 -0.56 29.98
N CYS A 413 17.28 0.62 29.49
CA CYS A 413 16.85 0.87 28.11
C CYS A 413 15.67 -0.01 27.65
N GLU A 414 14.90 -0.55 28.60
CA GLU A 414 13.73 -1.40 28.38
C GLU A 414 12.51 -0.60 27.94
N GLN A 415 12.48 0.69 28.29
CA GLN A 415 11.29 1.52 28.19
C GLN A 415 11.41 2.65 27.13
N ALA A 416 10.27 3.02 26.57
CA ALA A 416 10.12 4.16 25.67
C ALA A 416 8.92 5.03 26.07
N ILE A 417 8.91 6.27 25.60
CA ILE A 417 7.88 7.25 25.90
C ILE A 417 6.67 7.02 24.98
N TYR A 418 5.48 7.02 25.55
CA TYR A 418 4.23 6.93 24.80
C TYR A 418 3.24 7.99 25.29
N LEU A 419 2.29 8.37 24.44
CA LEU A 419 1.13 9.15 24.84
C LEU A 419 0.10 8.23 25.49
N PHE A 420 -0.38 8.60 26.68
CA PHE A 420 -1.56 8.02 27.30
C PHE A 420 -2.58 9.11 27.60
N PHE A 421 -3.84 8.85 27.24
CA PHE A 421 -4.97 9.67 27.67
C PHE A 421 -6.13 8.78 28.13
N ASP A 422 -6.81 9.20 29.18
CA ASP A 422 -8.14 8.70 29.53
C ASP A 422 -9.18 9.56 28.80
N VAL A 423 -10.24 8.98 28.24
CA VAL A 423 -11.28 9.74 27.53
C VAL A 423 -12.07 10.64 28.49
N ASP A 424 -12.32 10.17 29.71
CA ASP A 424 -13.15 10.84 30.72
C ASP A 424 -12.37 11.89 31.53
N ASP A 425 -11.03 11.79 31.56
CA ASP A 425 -10.18 12.79 32.19
C ASP A 425 -9.65 13.82 31.18
N SER A 426 -9.61 15.09 31.57
CA SER A 426 -8.92 16.15 30.83
C SER A 426 -7.39 16.03 30.90
N SER A 427 -6.86 15.16 31.76
CA SER A 427 -5.43 14.92 31.90
C SER A 427 -4.88 13.98 30.82
N TYR A 428 -3.60 14.19 30.51
CA TYR A 428 -2.74 13.25 29.80
C TYR A 428 -1.46 13.14 30.63
N VAL A 429 -0.78 12.01 30.54
CA VAL A 429 0.44 11.78 31.31
C VAL A 429 1.57 11.49 30.34
N THR A 430 2.82 11.63 30.82
CA THR A 430 4.03 11.13 30.15
C THR A 430 4.41 9.78 30.74
N PRO A 431 3.76 8.69 30.35
CA PRO A 431 4.13 7.37 30.83
C PRO A 431 5.26 6.76 29.99
N TYR A 432 6.02 5.91 30.65
CA TYR A 432 7.03 5.03 30.08
C TYR A 432 6.50 3.62 30.06
N ILE A 433 6.89 2.85 29.05
CA ILE A 433 6.45 1.47 28.91
C ILE A 433 7.44 0.62 28.14
N LEU A 434 7.39 -0.69 28.39
CA LEU A 434 8.26 -1.65 27.73
C LEU A 434 8.20 -1.49 26.20
N ARG A 435 9.36 -1.37 25.58
CA ARG A 435 9.54 -1.27 24.12
C ARG A 435 8.93 -2.46 23.37
N THR A 436 8.73 -3.59 24.06
CA THR A 436 8.12 -4.80 23.52
C THR A 436 6.59 -4.75 23.49
N THR A 437 5.95 -3.71 24.03
CA THR A 437 4.49 -3.56 24.00
C THR A 437 4.03 -3.17 22.60
N GLY A 438 2.97 -3.81 22.11
CA GLY A 438 2.31 -3.38 20.87
C GLY A 438 1.45 -2.15 21.11
N LEU A 439 1.83 -0.99 20.55
CA LEU A 439 0.99 0.21 20.54
C LEU A 439 0.83 0.74 19.11
N PRO A 440 -0.30 1.39 18.79
CA PRO A 440 -0.48 2.05 17.51
C PRO A 440 0.38 3.31 17.39
N VAL A 441 0.58 3.75 16.15
CA VAL A 441 1.25 5.00 15.81
C VAL A 441 0.25 5.90 15.10
N ARG A 442 0.18 7.17 15.53
CA ARG A 442 -0.52 8.26 14.83
C ARG A 442 0.52 9.15 14.16
N PRO A 443 0.86 8.97 12.87
CA PRO A 443 1.98 9.67 12.27
C PRO A 443 1.79 11.18 12.14
N VAL A 444 2.92 11.85 12.02
CA VAL A 444 3.01 13.27 11.66
C VAL A 444 3.88 13.42 10.42
N ARG A 445 3.59 14.46 9.63
CA ARG A 445 4.34 14.75 8.40
C ARG A 445 5.51 15.67 8.69
N LYS A 446 6.70 15.32 8.20
CA LYS A 446 7.90 16.18 8.21
C LYS A 446 7.63 17.40 7.32
N LYS A 447 8.13 18.56 7.74
CA LYS A 447 8.04 19.81 6.98
C LYS A 447 8.94 19.78 5.75
#